data_AF-A0A060QJZ2-F1
#
_entry.id   AF-A0A060QJZ2-F1
#
_cell.length_a   1.000
_cell.length_b   1.000
_cell.length_c   1.000
_cell.angle_alpha   90.00
_cell.angle_beta   90.00
_cell.angle_gamma   90.00
#
_symmetry.space_group_name_H-M   'P 1'
#
loop_
_entity.id
_entity.type
_entity.pdbx_description
1 polymer ?
#
loop_
_entity_poly.entity_id
_entity_poly.type
_entity_poly.pdbx_seq_one_letter_code
_entity_poly.pdbx_strand_id
1 'polypeptide(L)'
;MTWPGGWFWDGSARVTGRDMADTLLSGLGVRLVASRSGTLRPVAVRAPEGNAVAHFGPHNLITVAPVALDDMLDPPPARWRVGYAHAQTVQAAGSGLSPLVTPERQAFIGQADRLASWASPDLRRRYRVPNDPPALVTALSDEQDAVKVATLHAVLWASTRRLRALTVPLDQGYAVDLGDHVTLTLPEHPDRTLSGLVVGEQLRPGEATLTFQVLTA
;
A
#
# COMPACT_ATOMS: atom_id res chain seq x y z
N MET A 1 -4.96 14.18 -6.48
CA MET A 1 -4.62 13.49 -7.75
C MET A 1 -5.80 12.62 -8.10
N THR A 2 -6.35 12.74 -9.31
CA THR A 2 -7.49 11.93 -9.77
C THR A 2 -6.98 10.98 -10.84
N TRP A 3 -7.25 9.68 -10.70
CA TRP A 3 -6.90 8.69 -11.70
C TRP A 3 -8.18 8.20 -12.39
N PRO A 4 -8.30 8.29 -13.73
CA PRO A 4 -9.40 7.66 -14.45
C PRO A 4 -9.34 6.15 -14.26
N GLY A 5 -10.48 5.57 -13.90
CA GLY A 5 -10.59 4.14 -13.67
C GLY A 5 -12.03 3.68 -13.52
N GLY A 6 -12.24 2.38 -13.59
CA GLY A 6 -13.56 1.77 -13.46
C GLY A 6 -13.48 0.26 -13.29
N TRP A 7 -14.52 -0.29 -12.68
CA TRP A 7 -14.71 -1.72 -12.53
C TRP A 7 -16.13 -2.10 -12.94
N PHE A 8 -16.29 -3.30 -13.51
CA PHE A 8 -17.59 -3.82 -13.90
C PHE A 8 -18.02 -4.92 -12.93
N TRP A 9 -19.27 -4.87 -12.50
CA TRP A 9 -19.92 -5.95 -11.77
C TRP A 9 -21.12 -6.41 -12.58
N ASP A 10 -21.12 -7.68 -12.96
CA ASP A 10 -22.16 -8.30 -13.79
C ASP A 10 -23.48 -8.57 -13.03
N GLY A 11 -23.49 -8.36 -11.72
CA GLY A 11 -24.62 -8.59 -10.83
C GLY A 11 -24.81 -10.06 -10.42
N SER A 12 -23.91 -10.97 -10.81
CA SER A 12 -23.97 -12.38 -10.42
C SER A 12 -23.50 -12.61 -8.98
N ALA A 13 -22.58 -11.77 -8.50
CA ALA A 13 -22.07 -11.80 -7.13
C ALA A 13 -22.79 -10.78 -6.23
N ARG A 14 -22.99 -11.15 -4.97
CA ARG A 14 -23.42 -10.20 -3.92
C ARG A 14 -22.20 -9.39 -3.46
N VAL A 15 -22.04 -8.19 -4.00
CA VAL A 15 -20.93 -7.28 -3.69
C VAL A 15 -21.45 -6.16 -2.79
N THR A 16 -20.77 -5.90 -1.68
CA THR A 16 -21.10 -4.77 -0.79
C THR A 16 -20.38 -3.49 -1.23
N GLY A 17 -20.86 -2.33 -0.77
CA GLY A 17 -20.16 -1.06 -1.03
C GLY A 17 -18.71 -1.04 -0.51
N ARG A 18 -18.42 -1.81 0.55
CA ARG A 18 -17.06 -2.00 1.06
C ARG A 18 -16.20 -2.78 0.07
N ASP A 19 -16.73 -3.89 -0.47
CA ASP A 19 -16.01 -4.70 -1.45
C ASP A 19 -15.71 -3.89 -2.72
N MET A 20 -16.65 -3.03 -3.14
CA MET A 20 -16.44 -2.11 -4.26
C MET A 20 -15.31 -1.11 -3.97
N ALA A 21 -15.32 -0.47 -2.78
CA ALA A 21 -14.27 0.45 -2.38
C ALA A 21 -12.90 -0.23 -2.27
N ASP A 22 -12.85 -1.42 -1.66
CA ASP A 22 -11.62 -2.20 -1.52
C ASP A 22 -11.08 -2.64 -2.91
N THR A 23 -11.95 -3.02 -3.84
CA THR A 23 -11.56 -3.35 -5.23
C THR A 23 -10.95 -2.15 -5.94
N LEU A 24 -11.53 -0.96 -5.79
CA LEU A 24 -11.06 0.25 -6.46
C LEU A 24 -9.79 0.84 -5.83
N LEU A 25 -9.58 0.66 -4.53
CA LEU A 25 -8.55 1.37 -3.76
C LEU A 25 -7.35 0.50 -3.33
N SER A 26 -7.54 -0.80 -3.11
CA SER A 26 -6.48 -1.66 -2.55
C SER A 26 -5.24 -1.74 -3.43
N GLY A 27 -5.41 -1.90 -4.75
CA GLY A 27 -4.31 -1.92 -5.72
C GLY A 27 -3.56 -0.59 -5.84
N LEU A 28 -4.13 0.49 -5.29
CA LEU A 28 -3.51 1.82 -5.22
C LEU A 28 -2.76 2.06 -3.89
N GLY A 29 -2.76 1.07 -3.00
CA GLY A 29 -2.27 1.21 -1.63
C GLY A 29 -3.13 2.15 -0.78
N VAL A 30 -4.41 2.34 -1.14
CA VAL A 30 -5.33 3.24 -0.43
C VAL A 30 -6.36 2.42 0.35
N ARG A 31 -6.69 2.87 1.56
CA ARG A 31 -7.76 2.31 2.38
C ARG A 31 -8.64 3.41 2.95
N LEU A 32 -9.94 3.17 3.02
CA LEU A 32 -10.87 4.03 3.76
C LEU A 32 -10.80 3.70 5.25
N VAL A 33 -10.51 4.71 6.07
CA VAL A 33 -10.43 4.57 7.53
C VAL A 33 -11.27 5.64 8.18
N ALA A 34 -11.90 5.30 9.31
CA ALA A 34 -12.55 6.28 10.15
C ALA A 34 -11.49 7.07 10.90
N SER A 35 -11.56 8.39 10.85
CA SER A 35 -10.75 9.26 11.70
C SER A 35 -11.35 9.36 13.10
N ARG A 36 -10.55 9.83 14.06
CA ARG A 36 -11.04 10.15 15.41
C ARG A 36 -12.11 11.25 15.43
N SER A 37 -12.21 12.07 14.39
CA SER A 37 -13.28 13.06 14.23
C SER A 37 -14.60 12.48 13.70
N GLY A 38 -14.68 11.17 13.47
CA GLY A 38 -15.88 10.50 12.96
C GLY A 38 -16.08 10.66 11.46
N THR A 39 -15.07 11.16 10.74
CA THR A 39 -15.10 11.30 9.27
C THR A 39 -14.41 10.12 8.61
N LEU A 40 -14.94 9.65 7.48
CA LEU A 40 -14.28 8.62 6.67
C LEU A 40 -13.25 9.31 5.76
N ARG A 41 -11.98 8.90 5.83
CA ARG A 41 -10.90 9.47 5.01
C ARG A 41 -10.14 8.38 4.23
N PRO A 42 -9.75 8.64 2.97
CA PRO A 42 -8.82 7.79 2.25
C PRO A 42 -7.41 7.99 2.79
N VAL A 43 -6.74 6.89 3.14
CA VAL A 43 -5.35 6.86 3.58
C VAL A 43 -4.53 6.06 2.60
N ALA A 44 -3.53 6.70 2.01
CA ALA A 44 -2.57 6.06 1.12
C ALA A 44 -1.34 5.62 1.92
N VAL A 45 -0.95 4.35 1.78
CA VAL A 45 0.31 3.84 2.31
C VAL A 45 1.43 4.26 1.36
N ARG A 46 2.07 5.40 1.66
CA ARG A 46 3.14 6.01 0.86
C ARG A 46 4.27 6.50 1.75
N ALA A 47 5.42 6.82 1.14
CA ALA A 47 6.51 7.43 1.90
C ALA A 47 6.01 8.72 2.60
N PRO A 48 6.32 8.94 3.89
CA PRO A 48 5.92 10.15 4.58
C PRO A 48 6.51 11.40 3.91
N GLU A 49 5.70 12.44 3.77
CA GLU A 49 6.07 13.73 3.21
C GLU A 49 5.58 14.87 4.13
N GLY A 50 6.19 16.04 4.04
CA GLY A 50 5.81 17.22 4.81
C GLY A 50 6.13 17.13 6.31
N ASN A 51 5.48 17.97 7.10
CA ASN A 51 5.72 18.07 8.55
C ASN A 51 5.08 16.89 9.29
N ALA A 52 5.78 16.37 10.29
CA ALA A 52 5.23 15.36 11.16
C ALA A 52 4.14 15.95 12.08
N VAL A 53 3.04 15.22 12.25
CA VAL A 53 1.92 15.58 13.14
C VAL A 53 2.34 15.45 14.60
N ALA A 54 3.21 14.49 14.90
CA ALA A 54 3.73 14.25 16.24
C ALA A 54 5.18 13.77 16.22
N HIS A 55 5.85 13.96 17.36
CA HIS A 55 7.15 13.39 17.67
C HIS A 55 7.02 12.45 18.86
N PHE A 56 7.44 11.20 18.70
CA PHE A 56 7.54 10.21 19.77
C PHE A 56 9.01 9.99 20.13
N GLY A 57 9.34 10.15 21.40
CA GLY A 57 10.68 10.02 21.94
C GLY A 57 10.64 9.54 23.40
N PRO A 58 11.76 9.60 24.12
CA PRO A 58 11.88 9.00 25.45
C PRO A 58 10.86 9.48 26.50
N HIS A 59 10.24 10.65 26.31
CA HIS A 59 9.30 11.24 27.27
C HIS A 59 7.84 10.81 27.06
N ASN A 60 7.48 10.38 25.86
CA ASN A 60 6.10 10.03 25.48
C ASN A 60 5.96 8.63 24.89
N LEU A 61 7.05 7.87 24.85
CA LEU A 61 7.09 6.52 24.35
C LEU A 61 7.24 5.55 25.53
N ILE A 62 6.22 4.71 25.73
CA ILE A 62 6.19 3.73 26.83
C ILE A 62 6.97 2.48 26.43
N THR A 63 6.67 1.92 25.25
CA THR A 63 7.37 0.77 24.69
C THR A 63 7.51 0.84 23.19
N VAL A 64 8.58 0.23 22.68
CA VAL A 64 8.81 -0.02 21.25
C VAL A 64 9.09 -1.50 21.07
N ALA A 65 8.35 -2.16 20.20
CA ALA A 65 8.62 -3.53 19.81
C ALA A 65 8.73 -3.66 18.28
N PRO A 66 9.68 -4.45 17.75
CA PRO A 66 9.70 -4.77 16.34
C PRO A 66 8.49 -5.64 15.98
N VAL A 67 7.93 -5.41 14.80
CA VAL A 67 6.88 -6.24 14.20
C VAL A 67 7.41 -6.77 12.88
N ALA A 68 7.22 -8.06 12.62
CA ALA A 68 7.59 -8.64 11.34
C ALA A 68 6.79 -7.97 10.21
N LEU A 69 7.51 -7.54 9.17
CA LEU A 69 6.87 -7.22 7.90
C LEU A 69 6.47 -8.52 7.20
N ASP A 70 5.52 -8.42 6.28
CA ASP A 70 5.17 -9.52 5.41
C ASP A 70 6.40 -9.99 4.61
N ASP A 71 6.55 -11.30 4.45
CA ASP A 71 7.68 -11.92 3.74
C ASP A 71 7.78 -11.48 2.27
N MET A 72 6.71 -10.92 1.69
CA MET A 72 6.71 -10.31 0.35
C MET A 72 7.37 -8.93 0.30
N LEU A 73 7.60 -8.31 1.45
CA LEU A 73 8.11 -6.93 1.60
C LEU A 73 9.48 -6.86 2.27
N ASP A 74 9.91 -7.91 2.97
CA ASP A 74 11.26 -8.07 3.51
C ASP A 74 11.87 -9.41 3.05
N PRO A 75 12.88 -9.43 2.16
CA PRO A 75 13.66 -8.30 1.65
C PRO A 75 12.88 -7.36 0.70
N PRO A 76 13.35 -6.12 0.48
CA PRO A 76 12.71 -5.15 -0.41
C PRO A 76 12.37 -5.70 -1.82
N PRO A 77 11.15 -5.44 -2.33
CA PRO A 77 10.78 -5.79 -3.71
C PRO A 77 11.66 -5.09 -4.75
N ALA A 78 12.30 -5.86 -5.62
CA ALA A 78 13.09 -5.30 -6.72
C ALA A 78 12.25 -4.92 -7.95
N ARG A 79 10.98 -5.33 -7.97
CA ARG A 79 10.05 -5.06 -9.06
C ARG A 79 8.64 -4.88 -8.52
N TRP A 80 7.94 -3.91 -9.08
CA TRP A 80 6.50 -3.71 -8.91
C TRP A 80 5.81 -3.80 -10.26
N ARG A 81 4.70 -4.54 -10.32
CA ARG A 81 3.86 -4.69 -11.52
C ARG A 81 2.46 -4.22 -11.16
N VAL A 82 1.92 -3.33 -11.96
CA VAL A 82 0.60 -2.72 -11.73
C VAL A 82 -0.24 -2.92 -12.98
N GLY A 83 -1.40 -3.53 -12.78
CA GLY A 83 -2.43 -3.77 -13.78
C GLY A 83 -3.11 -2.48 -14.19
N TYR A 84 -3.41 -2.32 -15.48
CA TYR A 84 -4.28 -1.29 -16.03
C TYR A 84 -5.12 -1.87 -17.17
N ALA A 85 -6.17 -1.15 -17.55
CA ALA A 85 -7.12 -1.52 -18.59
C ALA A 85 -7.67 -2.95 -18.39
N HIS A 86 -8.20 -3.22 -17.19
CA HIS A 86 -8.67 -4.54 -16.80
C HIS A 86 -9.79 -5.05 -17.74
N ALA A 87 -9.56 -6.20 -18.34
CA ALA A 87 -10.51 -6.91 -19.18
C ALA A 87 -11.42 -7.80 -18.31
N GLN A 88 -12.65 -7.35 -18.13
CA GLN A 88 -13.68 -8.00 -17.31
C GLN A 88 -14.19 -9.32 -17.90
N THR A 89 -13.88 -9.59 -19.17
CA THR A 89 -14.17 -10.84 -19.86
C THR A 89 -12.98 -11.23 -20.70
N VAL A 90 -12.15 -12.12 -20.16
CA VAL A 90 -11.00 -12.67 -20.88
C VAL A 90 -11.49 -13.68 -21.92
N GLN A 91 -11.08 -13.51 -23.18
CA GLN A 91 -11.43 -14.42 -24.27
C GLN A 91 -10.19 -15.20 -24.69
N ALA A 92 -10.13 -16.48 -24.30
CA ALA A 92 -9.02 -17.37 -24.65
C ALA A 92 -9.29 -18.16 -25.94
N ALA A 93 -8.24 -18.79 -26.48
CA ALA A 93 -8.37 -19.76 -27.57
C ALA A 93 -9.40 -20.84 -27.17
N GLY A 94 -10.38 -21.10 -28.05
CA GLY A 94 -11.54 -21.96 -27.76
C GLY A 94 -12.84 -21.22 -27.41
N SER A 95 -12.80 -19.90 -27.22
CA SER A 95 -14.00 -19.08 -26.95
C SER A 95 -14.89 -18.82 -28.19
N GLY A 96 -14.74 -19.61 -29.26
CA GLY A 96 -15.43 -19.38 -30.53
C GLY A 96 -15.02 -18.06 -31.23
N LEU A 97 -13.78 -17.60 -31.00
CA LEU A 97 -13.25 -16.39 -31.63
C LEU A 97 -13.33 -16.51 -33.15
N SER A 98 -13.73 -15.42 -33.82
CA SER A 98 -13.73 -15.36 -35.28
C SER A 98 -12.36 -15.72 -35.84
N PRO A 99 -12.26 -16.53 -36.92
CA PRO A 99 -10.99 -16.87 -37.54
C PRO A 99 -10.25 -15.64 -38.12
N LEU A 100 -10.92 -14.49 -38.22
CA LEU A 100 -10.34 -13.22 -38.65
C LEU A 100 -9.60 -12.47 -37.53
N VAL A 101 -9.69 -12.90 -36.27
CA VAL A 101 -8.98 -12.26 -35.16
C VAL A 101 -7.49 -12.60 -35.27
N THR A 102 -6.65 -11.57 -35.44
CA THR A 102 -5.20 -11.75 -35.56
C THR A 102 -4.59 -12.32 -34.26
N PRO A 103 -3.47 -13.04 -34.33
CA PRO A 103 -2.79 -13.57 -33.14
C PRO A 103 -2.47 -12.49 -32.10
N GLU A 104 -2.11 -11.29 -32.53
CA GLU A 104 -1.82 -10.15 -31.65
C GLU A 104 -3.08 -9.70 -30.91
N ARG A 105 -4.22 -9.66 -31.60
CA ARG A 105 -5.50 -9.32 -30.99
C ARG A 105 -5.98 -10.41 -30.04
N GLN A 106 -5.72 -11.68 -30.35
CA GLN A 106 -5.98 -12.81 -29.44
C GLN A 106 -5.13 -12.72 -28.17
N ALA A 107 -3.83 -12.45 -28.30
CA ALA A 107 -2.95 -12.24 -27.16
C ALA A 107 -3.37 -11.02 -26.32
N PHE A 108 -3.91 -9.98 -26.97
CA PHE A 108 -4.52 -8.85 -26.28
C PHE A 108 -5.74 -9.31 -25.46
N ILE A 109 -6.83 -9.76 -26.08
CA ILE A 109 -8.08 -10.10 -25.37
C ILE A 109 -7.97 -11.30 -24.42
N GLY A 110 -6.90 -12.10 -24.54
CA GLY A 110 -6.60 -13.24 -23.68
C GLY A 110 -5.91 -12.90 -22.35
N GLN A 111 -5.58 -11.63 -22.08
CA GLN A 111 -5.02 -11.20 -20.79
C GLN A 111 -6.05 -10.38 -20.01
N ALA A 112 -6.15 -10.64 -18.70
CA ALA A 112 -7.00 -9.89 -17.79
C ALA A 112 -6.50 -8.46 -17.57
N ASP A 113 -5.19 -8.28 -17.45
CA ASP A 113 -4.59 -6.96 -17.17
C ASP A 113 -3.45 -6.68 -18.13
N ARG A 114 -3.30 -5.40 -18.48
CA ARG A 114 -2.03 -4.88 -19.01
C ARG A 114 -1.15 -4.49 -17.85
N LEU A 115 0.15 -4.73 -17.95
CA LEU A 115 1.06 -4.52 -16.84
C LEU A 115 2.02 -3.38 -17.15
N ALA A 116 1.93 -2.32 -16.37
CA ALA A 116 3.03 -1.39 -16.20
C ALA A 116 3.99 -1.95 -15.14
N SER A 117 5.28 -1.67 -15.27
CA SER A 117 6.26 -2.14 -14.28
C SER A 117 7.31 -1.11 -13.94
N TRP A 118 7.72 -1.14 -12.68
CA TRP A 118 8.93 -0.51 -12.19
C TRP A 118 9.90 -1.60 -11.74
N ALA A 119 11.21 -1.44 -11.98
CA ALA A 119 12.22 -2.35 -11.48
C ALA A 119 13.51 -1.62 -11.12
N SER A 120 14.20 -2.08 -10.08
CA SER A 120 15.52 -1.57 -9.66
C SER A 120 16.63 -2.59 -9.89
N PRO A 121 17.57 -2.31 -10.82
CA PRO A 121 18.78 -3.09 -10.98
C PRO A 121 19.66 -3.07 -9.72
N ASP A 122 19.63 -1.99 -8.94
CA ASP A 122 20.44 -1.85 -7.73
C ASP A 122 19.98 -2.80 -6.62
N LEU A 123 18.67 -2.94 -6.43
CA LEU A 123 18.14 -3.90 -5.45
C LEU A 123 18.49 -5.34 -5.82
N ARG A 124 18.46 -5.67 -7.12
CA ARG A 124 18.90 -6.99 -7.62
C ARG A 124 20.39 -7.25 -7.39
N ARG A 125 21.22 -6.20 -7.34
CA ARG A 125 22.66 -6.33 -7.03
C ARG A 125 22.92 -6.43 -5.54
N ARG A 126 22.15 -5.71 -4.71
CA ARG A 126 22.31 -5.69 -3.25
C ARG A 126 21.79 -6.95 -2.56
N TYR A 127 20.66 -7.48 -3.04
CA TYR A 127 20.01 -8.64 -2.46
C TYR A 127 20.20 -9.86 -3.36
N ARG A 128 20.65 -10.98 -2.78
CA ARG A 128 20.84 -12.24 -3.54
C ARG A 128 19.53 -12.75 -4.14
N VAL A 129 18.43 -12.61 -3.40
CA VAL A 129 17.07 -12.96 -3.83
C VAL A 129 16.13 -11.85 -3.34
N PRO A 130 15.96 -10.76 -4.10
CA PRO A 130 14.97 -9.74 -3.76
C PRO A 130 13.56 -10.29 -3.99
N ASN A 131 12.57 -9.71 -3.30
CA ASN A 131 11.19 -10.08 -3.51
C ASN A 131 10.65 -9.57 -4.87
N ASP A 132 9.66 -10.30 -5.38
CA ASP A 132 8.93 -9.98 -6.62
C ASP A 132 7.44 -10.29 -6.39
N PRO A 133 6.72 -9.41 -5.68
CA PRO A 133 5.32 -9.61 -5.35
C PRO A 133 4.47 -9.78 -6.63
N PRO A 134 3.29 -10.43 -6.51
CA PRO A 134 2.37 -10.57 -7.63
C PRO A 134 1.96 -9.20 -8.19
N ALA A 135 1.50 -9.19 -9.45
CA ALA A 135 1.01 -7.96 -10.05
C ALA A 135 -0.22 -7.45 -9.27
N LEU A 136 -0.23 -6.15 -8.98
CA LEU A 136 -1.35 -5.47 -8.35
C LEU A 136 -2.45 -5.28 -9.39
N VAL A 137 -3.62 -5.88 -9.16
CA VAL A 137 -4.81 -5.62 -9.98
C VAL A 137 -5.36 -4.26 -9.58
N THR A 138 -5.65 -3.40 -10.56
CA THR A 138 -6.21 -2.07 -10.29
C THR A 138 -7.34 -1.75 -11.27
N ALA A 139 -8.14 -0.76 -10.90
CA ALA A 139 -9.18 -0.22 -11.77
C ALA A 139 -8.65 0.84 -12.75
N LEU A 140 -7.33 1.07 -12.85
CA LEU A 140 -6.75 2.13 -13.67
C LEU A 140 -7.02 1.89 -15.16
N SER A 141 -7.37 2.95 -15.88
CA SER A 141 -7.62 2.87 -17.33
C SER A 141 -6.36 3.07 -18.18
N ASP A 142 -5.35 3.77 -17.66
CA ASP A 142 -4.19 4.25 -18.42
C ASP A 142 -2.85 3.71 -17.89
N GLU A 143 -1.91 3.48 -18.80
CA GLU A 143 -0.58 2.96 -18.49
C GLU A 143 0.25 3.93 -17.66
N GLN A 144 0.20 5.23 -17.95
CA GLN A 144 1.01 6.23 -17.26
C GLN A 144 0.64 6.32 -15.79
N ASP A 145 -0.65 6.15 -15.45
CA ASP A 145 -1.08 6.12 -14.07
C ASP A 145 -0.64 4.84 -13.35
N ALA A 146 -0.64 3.70 -14.03
CA ALA A 146 -0.09 2.46 -13.48
C ALA A 146 1.43 2.56 -13.25
N VAL A 147 2.17 3.23 -14.14
CA VAL A 147 3.60 3.55 -13.93
C VAL A 147 3.79 4.45 -12.69
N LYS A 148 2.94 5.47 -12.50
CA LYS A 148 3.00 6.33 -11.31
C LYS A 148 2.75 5.53 -10.03
N VAL A 149 1.73 4.66 -10.01
CA VAL A 149 1.44 3.80 -8.85
C VAL A 149 2.60 2.84 -8.57
N ALA A 150 3.15 2.19 -9.60
CA ALA A 150 4.33 1.32 -9.45
C ALA A 150 5.52 2.10 -8.86
N THR A 151 5.72 3.34 -9.30
CA THR A 151 6.77 4.23 -8.79
C THR A 151 6.52 4.65 -7.34
N LEU A 152 5.28 4.94 -6.94
CA LEU A 152 4.93 5.26 -5.56
C LEU A 152 5.22 4.09 -4.62
N HIS A 153 4.85 2.87 -5.01
CA HIS A 153 5.21 1.66 -4.27
C HIS A 153 6.73 1.47 -4.21
N ALA A 154 7.43 1.73 -5.30
CA ALA A 154 8.88 1.66 -5.33
C ALA A 154 9.54 2.68 -4.39
N VAL A 155 9.12 3.95 -4.39
CA VAL A 155 9.65 4.97 -3.48
C VAL A 155 9.45 4.58 -2.02
N LEU A 156 8.30 3.98 -1.70
CA LEU A 156 8.05 3.47 -0.36
C LEU A 156 8.95 2.26 -0.04
N TRP A 157 8.98 1.23 -0.89
CA TRP A 157 9.55 -0.07 -0.55
C TRP A 157 10.97 -0.33 -1.04
N ALA A 158 11.57 0.56 -1.85
CA ALA A 158 12.93 0.38 -2.37
C ALA A 158 14.04 0.63 -1.33
N SER A 159 13.69 0.97 -0.10
CA SER A 159 14.58 1.05 1.05
C SER A 159 14.22 -0.01 2.08
N THR A 160 15.17 -0.34 2.96
CA THR A 160 14.87 -1.19 4.12
C THR A 160 13.82 -0.50 4.97
N ARG A 161 12.67 -1.15 5.17
CA ARG A 161 11.61 -0.67 6.06
C ARG A 161 11.56 -1.55 7.30
N ARG A 162 11.08 -0.97 8.39
CA ARG A 162 10.83 -1.68 9.65
C ARG A 162 9.45 -1.31 10.14
N LEU A 163 8.67 -2.30 10.55
CA LEU A 163 7.41 -2.08 11.24
C LEU A 163 7.67 -2.15 12.74
N ARG A 164 7.15 -1.17 13.49
CA ARG A 164 7.33 -1.08 14.94
C ARG A 164 5.98 -0.86 15.61
N ALA A 165 5.74 -1.55 16.71
CA ALA A 165 4.64 -1.27 17.61
C ALA A 165 5.12 -0.25 18.66
N LEU A 166 4.49 0.92 18.68
CA LEU A 166 4.78 2.02 19.61
C LEU A 166 3.60 2.15 20.59
N THR A 167 3.84 1.96 21.87
CA THR A 167 2.83 2.22 22.90
C THR A 167 3.06 3.59 23.52
N VAL A 168 2.02 4.42 23.52
CA VAL A 168 2.07 5.82 23.99
C VAL A 168 0.91 6.11 24.94
N PRO A 169 1.02 7.13 25.81
CA PRO A 169 -0.11 7.64 26.57
C PRO A 169 -1.27 8.05 25.66
N LEU A 170 -2.50 7.77 26.10
CA LEU A 170 -3.70 7.95 25.28
C LEU A 170 -3.92 9.42 24.85
N ASP A 171 -3.68 10.37 25.75
CA ASP A 171 -3.80 11.81 25.51
C ASP A 171 -2.91 12.28 24.36
N GLN A 172 -1.69 11.74 24.28
CA GLN A 172 -0.72 12.08 23.24
C GLN A 172 -0.99 11.32 21.93
N GLY A 173 -1.52 10.10 22.01
CA GLY A 173 -1.95 9.32 20.85
C GLY A 173 -3.25 9.81 20.22
N TYR A 174 -4.04 10.63 20.90
CA TYR A 174 -5.35 11.07 20.39
C TYR A 174 -5.25 12.07 19.22
N ALA A 175 -4.12 12.76 19.08
CA ALA A 175 -3.88 13.71 18.00
C ALA A 175 -3.39 13.08 16.69
N VAL A 176 -3.15 11.77 16.67
CA VAL A 176 -2.52 11.06 15.55
C VAL A 176 -3.48 10.04 14.97
N ASP A 177 -3.74 10.11 13.67
CA ASP A 177 -4.59 9.18 12.92
C ASP A 177 -3.77 8.24 12.01
N LEU A 178 -4.41 7.15 11.57
CA LEU A 178 -3.86 6.26 10.54
C LEU A 178 -3.51 7.03 9.27
N GLY A 179 -2.30 6.87 8.76
CA GLY A 179 -1.79 7.58 7.59
C GLY A 179 -1.04 8.87 7.91
N ASP A 180 -0.99 9.28 9.18
CA ASP A 180 -0.23 10.46 9.56
C ASP A 180 1.28 10.19 9.53
N HIS A 181 2.02 11.23 9.15
CA HIS A 181 3.47 11.26 9.28
C HIS A 181 3.84 11.59 10.72
N VAL A 182 4.65 10.74 11.33
CA VAL A 182 5.21 10.93 12.68
C VAL A 182 6.73 10.84 12.64
N THR A 183 7.38 11.43 13.63
CA THR A 183 8.82 11.24 13.86
C THR A 183 9.05 10.46 15.13
N LEU A 184 10.13 9.69 15.17
CA LEU A 184 10.47 8.79 16.27
C LEU A 184 11.94 8.94 16.65
N THR A 185 12.23 9.22 17.91
CA THR A 185 13.57 9.03 18.49
C THR A 185 13.55 7.78 19.34
N LEU A 186 14.33 6.80 18.92
CA LEU A 186 14.42 5.51 19.59
C LEU A 186 15.35 5.60 20.82
N PRO A 187 15.01 4.97 21.96
CA PRO A 187 15.88 4.95 23.13
C PRO A 187 17.29 4.38 22.83
N GLU A 188 17.39 3.39 21.94
CA GLU A 188 18.66 2.80 21.52
C GLU A 188 19.52 3.73 20.64
N HIS A 189 18.92 4.76 20.05
CA HIS A 189 19.56 5.71 19.13
C HIS A 189 19.06 7.15 19.39
N PRO A 190 19.40 7.76 20.53
CA PRO A 190 18.85 9.03 20.96
C PRO A 190 19.19 10.20 20.01
N ASP A 191 20.28 10.09 19.26
CA ASP A 191 20.72 11.13 18.32
C ASP A 191 20.09 11.01 16.93
N ARG A 192 19.24 9.99 16.70
CA ARG A 192 18.64 9.71 15.40
C ARG A 192 17.13 9.81 15.44
N THR A 193 16.60 10.75 14.67
CA THR A 193 15.17 10.85 14.39
C THR A 193 14.82 10.04 13.15
N LEU A 194 13.89 9.11 13.28
CA LEU A 194 13.31 8.33 12.19
C LEU A 194 12.00 8.98 11.73
N SER A 195 11.76 8.98 10.43
CA SER A 195 10.46 9.31 9.84
C SER A 195 9.63 8.03 9.72
N GLY A 196 8.35 8.12 10.10
CA GLY A 196 7.43 6.99 10.11
C GLY A 196 6.03 7.34 9.59
N LEU A 197 5.38 6.33 9.02
CA LEU A 197 3.96 6.37 8.65
C LEU A 197 3.17 5.51 9.64
N VAL A 198 2.09 6.04 10.22
CA VAL A 198 1.18 5.23 11.03
C VAL A 198 0.32 4.37 10.11
N VAL A 199 0.45 3.04 10.20
CA VAL A 199 -0.24 2.08 9.30
C VAL A 199 -1.23 1.18 10.03
N GLY A 200 -1.21 1.19 11.37
CA GLY A 200 -2.15 0.46 12.20
C GLY A 200 -2.26 1.09 13.58
N GLU A 201 -3.33 0.78 14.28
CA GLU A 201 -3.56 1.21 15.65
C GLU A 201 -4.35 0.16 16.43
N GLN A 202 -4.12 0.13 17.73
CA GLN A 202 -4.86 -0.69 18.67
C GLN A 202 -5.17 0.15 19.92
N LEU A 203 -6.46 0.32 20.17
CA LEU A 203 -7.02 0.90 21.38
C LEU A 203 -7.96 -0.11 22.02
N ARG A 204 -7.75 -0.41 23.29
CA ARG A 204 -8.62 -1.31 24.06
C ARG A 204 -9.48 -0.48 25.01
N PRO A 205 -10.77 -0.80 25.17
CA PRO A 205 -11.62 -0.09 26.12
C PRO A 205 -11.05 -0.15 27.54
N GLY A 206 -10.95 1.01 28.19
CA GLY A 206 -10.46 1.13 29.58
C GLY A 206 -8.94 1.22 29.75
N GLU A 207 -8.16 1.13 28.67
CA GLU A 207 -6.70 1.34 28.74
C GLU A 207 -6.34 2.83 28.59
N ALA A 208 -5.38 3.30 29.39
CA ALA A 208 -4.84 4.66 29.32
C ALA A 208 -3.73 4.81 28.27
N THR A 209 -3.58 3.82 27.40
CA THR A 209 -2.52 3.74 26.39
C THR A 209 -3.08 3.37 25.03
N LEU A 210 -2.36 3.78 23.99
CA LEU A 210 -2.68 3.43 22.62
C LEU A 210 -1.43 2.86 21.94
N THR A 211 -1.60 1.80 21.15
CA THR A 211 -0.49 1.19 20.42
C THR A 211 -0.61 1.49 18.93
N PHE A 212 0.38 2.16 18.36
CA PHE A 212 0.49 2.39 16.92
C PHE A 212 1.40 1.36 16.27
N GLN A 213 1.05 0.91 15.05
CA GLN A 213 1.98 0.27 14.14
C GLN A 213 2.54 1.32 13.20
N VAL A 214 3.84 1.56 13.28
CA VAL A 214 4.53 2.62 12.51
C VAL A 214 5.56 1.99 11.59
N LEU A 215 5.44 2.30 10.30
CA LEU A 215 6.38 1.90 9.26
C LEU A 215 7.49 2.95 9.16
N THR A 216 8.71 2.62 9.57
CA THR A 216 9.86 3.53 9.59
C THR A 216 10.85 3.25 8.46
N ALA A 217 11.57 4.29 8.03
CA ALA A 217 12.78 4.19 7.21
C ALA A 217 14.02 3.74 8.00
#